data_AF-A0A2N6FIU0-F1
#
_entry.id   AF-A0A2N6FIU0-F1
#
_cell.length_a   1.000
_cell.length_b   1.000
_cell.length_c   1.000
_cell.angle_alpha   90.00
_cell.angle_beta   90.00
_cell.angle_gamma   90.00
#
_symmetry.space_group_name_H-M   'P 1'
#
loop_
_entity.id
_entity.type
_entity.pdbx_description
1 polymer ?
#
loop_
_entity_poly.entity_id
_entity_poly.type
_entity_poly.pdbx_seq_one_letter_code
_entity_poly.pdbx_strand_id
1 'polypeptide(L)'
;MRSILVVLFFSLILPASAFSIPLKITSYVRETGIIDGATITSTGYLEFSGISHGEIIVKRGGNLLSTGVAKGGISNNGGTVKITGITPVVFANSGTTTIHGIVDIVKGNGKVIYKSGAVVGGKKIK
;
A
#
# COMPACT_ATOMS: atom_id res chain seq x y z
N MET A 1 27.78 -18.97 -53.48
CA MET A 1 27.99 -18.77 -52.04
C MET A 1 27.33 -17.46 -51.64
N ARG A 2 26.19 -17.51 -50.94
CA ARG A 2 25.52 -16.32 -50.37
C ARG A 2 25.17 -16.65 -48.92
N SER A 3 25.72 -15.84 -48.03
CA SER A 3 25.84 -16.07 -46.59
C SER A 3 24.48 -16.01 -45.88
N ILE A 4 24.25 -16.98 -44.99
CA ILE A 4 23.11 -17.03 -44.08
C ILE A 4 23.43 -16.12 -42.88
N LEU A 5 22.65 -15.05 -42.71
CA LEU A 5 22.68 -14.19 -41.53
C LEU A 5 21.93 -14.88 -40.40
N VAL A 6 22.66 -15.52 -39.48
CA VAL A 6 22.08 -16.09 -38.27
C VAL A 6 21.91 -14.98 -37.24
N VAL A 7 20.67 -14.53 -37.02
CA VAL A 7 20.33 -13.61 -35.94
C VAL A 7 20.10 -14.44 -34.67
N LEU A 8 21.11 -14.46 -33.79
CA LEU A 8 21.01 -15.06 -32.47
C LEU A 8 20.15 -14.17 -31.56
N PHE A 9 18.92 -14.61 -31.29
CA PHE A 9 18.09 -14.05 -30.21
C PHE A 9 18.70 -14.45 -28.86
N PHE A 10 19.52 -13.55 -28.30
CA PHE A 10 20.00 -13.67 -26.93
C PHE A 10 18.80 -13.38 -26.00
N SER A 11 18.12 -14.42 -25.53
CA SER A 11 17.08 -14.26 -24.51
C SER A 11 17.74 -13.87 -23.19
N LEU A 12 17.75 -12.57 -22.91
CA LEU A 12 18.09 -12.04 -21.60
C LEU A 12 17.00 -12.51 -20.62
N ILE A 13 17.26 -13.60 -19.88
CA ILE A 13 16.43 -14.00 -18.75
C ILE A 13 16.67 -12.95 -17.66
N LEU A 14 15.84 -11.91 -17.64
CA LEU A 14 15.77 -11.01 -16.49
C LEU A 14 15.33 -11.85 -15.28
N PRO A 15 16.05 -11.82 -14.16
CA PRO A 15 15.59 -12.50 -12.95
C PRO A 15 14.22 -11.94 -12.58
N ALA A 16 13.28 -12.82 -12.21
CA ALA A 16 11.89 -12.50 -11.87
C ALA A 16 11.72 -11.58 -10.66
N SER A 17 12.81 -11.03 -10.10
CA SER A 17 12.81 -9.83 -9.25
C SER A 17 12.60 -8.53 -10.06
N ALA A 18 12.05 -8.65 -11.26
CA ALA A 18 11.85 -7.57 -12.21
C ALA A 18 10.67 -6.70 -11.77
N PHE A 19 11.01 -5.58 -11.13
CA PHE A 19 10.22 -4.34 -11.13
C PHE A 19 8.72 -4.55 -10.90
N SER A 20 8.37 -4.90 -9.67
CA SER A 20 6.97 -4.90 -9.27
C SER A 20 6.41 -3.48 -9.31
N ILE A 21 5.56 -3.20 -10.29
CA ILE A 21 4.96 -1.88 -10.44
C ILE A 21 3.86 -1.77 -9.36
N PRO A 22 3.91 -0.76 -8.47
CA PRO A 22 2.88 -0.58 -7.48
C PRO A 22 1.53 -0.35 -8.16
N LEU A 23 0.47 -1.01 -7.65
CA LEU A 23 -0.85 -0.97 -8.26
C LEU A 23 -1.40 0.45 -8.25
N LYS A 24 -1.77 0.97 -9.43
CA LYS A 24 -2.43 2.29 -9.53
C LYS A 24 -3.94 2.11 -9.46
N ILE A 25 -4.55 2.61 -8.39
CA ILE A 25 -5.98 2.47 -8.12
C ILE A 25 -6.69 3.79 -8.47
N THR A 26 -7.42 3.80 -9.58
CA THR A 26 -8.18 4.96 -10.07
C THR A 26 -9.68 4.87 -9.83
N SER A 27 -10.17 3.68 -9.50
CA SER A 27 -11.57 3.37 -9.20
C SER A 27 -11.64 2.40 -8.02
N TYR A 28 -12.80 1.76 -7.81
CA TYR A 28 -12.95 0.71 -6.82
C TYR A 28 -12.13 -0.54 -7.20
N VAL A 29 -11.30 -1.00 -6.29
CA VAL A 29 -10.57 -2.28 -6.38
C VAL A 29 -10.64 -2.99 -5.05
N ARG A 30 -10.91 -4.30 -5.11
CA ARG A 30 -10.77 -5.21 -3.98
C ARG A 30 -9.56 -6.10 -4.23
N GLU A 31 -8.61 -6.09 -3.31
CA GLU A 31 -7.37 -6.84 -3.42
C GLU A 31 -7.16 -7.69 -2.16
N THR A 32 -6.96 -8.99 -2.39
CA THR A 32 -6.84 -10.01 -1.33
C THR A 32 -5.50 -10.76 -1.42
N GLY A 33 -4.74 -10.55 -2.49
CA GLY A 33 -3.48 -11.23 -2.77
C GLY A 33 -2.26 -10.52 -2.21
N ILE A 34 -1.10 -10.90 -2.74
CA ILE A 34 0.18 -10.27 -2.41
C ILE A 34 0.44 -9.18 -3.43
N ILE A 35 0.73 -7.97 -2.96
CA ILE A 35 1.06 -6.82 -3.80
C ILE A 35 2.37 -6.18 -3.34
N ASP A 36 3.05 -5.49 -4.26
CA ASP A 36 4.30 -4.80 -3.97
C ASP A 36 4.08 -3.30 -3.70
N GLY A 37 2.91 -2.96 -3.18
CA GLY A 37 2.47 -1.59 -2.91
C GLY A 37 1.35 -1.15 -3.83
N ALA A 38 0.74 -0.02 -3.48
CA ALA A 38 -0.35 0.57 -4.24
C ALA A 38 -0.33 2.09 -4.15
N THR A 39 -0.76 2.77 -5.21
CA THR A 39 -1.03 4.20 -5.22
C THR A 39 -2.50 4.44 -5.54
N ILE A 40 -3.24 4.95 -4.56
CA ILE A 40 -4.65 5.27 -4.68
C ILE A 40 -4.79 6.74 -5.07
N THR A 41 -5.39 7.00 -6.22
CA THR A 41 -5.61 8.37 -6.72
C THR A 41 -6.88 8.98 -6.13
N SER A 42 -7.19 10.22 -6.49
CA SER A 42 -8.29 11.01 -5.91
C SER A 42 -9.70 10.41 -6.03
N THR A 43 -9.91 9.51 -6.96
CA THR A 43 -11.18 8.79 -7.19
C THR A 43 -11.08 7.31 -6.83
N GLY A 44 -9.89 6.87 -6.39
CA GLY A 44 -9.61 5.48 -6.08
C GLY A 44 -10.20 5.07 -4.74
N TYR A 45 -10.67 3.84 -4.68
CA TYR A 45 -11.08 3.18 -3.45
C TYR A 45 -10.47 1.78 -3.42
N LEU A 46 -9.63 1.50 -2.42
CA LEU A 46 -9.02 0.19 -2.25
C LEU A 46 -9.56 -0.49 -0.99
N GLU A 47 -10.19 -1.66 -1.17
CA GLU A 47 -10.39 -2.63 -0.10
C GLU A 47 -9.25 -3.63 -0.13
N PHE A 48 -8.39 -3.55 0.88
CA PHE A 48 -7.18 -4.35 0.96
C PHE A 48 -7.24 -5.32 2.13
N SER A 49 -7.17 -6.62 1.83
CA SER A 49 -7.19 -7.70 2.83
C SER A 49 -6.01 -8.67 2.76
N GLY A 50 -5.10 -8.47 1.79
CA GLY A 50 -3.95 -9.33 1.55
C GLY A 50 -2.66 -8.89 2.26
N ILE A 51 -1.52 -9.10 1.59
CA ILE A 51 -0.18 -8.73 2.10
C ILE A 51 0.50 -7.75 1.14
N SER A 52 0.83 -6.56 1.61
CA SER A 52 1.56 -5.57 0.82
C SER A 52 3.01 -5.57 1.26
N HIS A 53 3.93 -5.98 0.37
CA HIS A 53 5.37 -5.88 0.60
C HIS A 53 5.87 -4.44 0.45
N GLY A 54 5.26 -3.68 -0.47
CA GLY A 54 5.55 -2.26 -0.65
C GLY A 54 4.60 -1.33 0.10
N GLU A 55 4.88 -0.04 -0.01
CA GLU A 55 4.10 1.01 0.61
C GLU A 55 2.75 1.20 -0.10
N ILE A 56 1.68 1.43 0.68
CA ILE A 56 0.39 1.87 0.15
C ILE A 56 0.28 3.39 0.31
N ILE A 57 0.27 4.11 -0.81
CA ILE A 57 0.21 5.56 -0.88
C ILE A 57 -1.21 6.00 -1.24
N VAL A 58 -1.82 6.77 -0.35
CA VAL A 58 -3.17 7.33 -0.54
C VAL A 58 -3.05 8.81 -0.86
N LYS A 59 -3.38 9.19 -2.10
CA LYS A 59 -3.36 10.60 -2.54
C LYS A 59 -4.62 11.33 -2.06
N ARG A 60 -4.60 12.66 -2.21
CA ARG A 60 -5.75 13.52 -1.91
C ARG A 60 -7.02 13.03 -2.58
N GLY A 61 -8.08 12.79 -1.80
CA GLY A 61 -9.37 12.27 -2.25
C GLY A 61 -9.46 10.73 -2.35
N GLY A 62 -8.33 10.02 -2.31
CA GLY A 62 -8.30 8.56 -2.34
C GLY A 62 -8.79 7.94 -1.03
N ASN A 63 -9.28 6.71 -1.11
CA ASN A 63 -9.85 6.00 0.03
C ASN A 63 -9.19 4.61 0.18
N LEU A 64 -8.76 4.29 1.40
CA LEU A 64 -8.22 2.98 1.75
C LEU A 64 -8.98 2.38 2.92
N LEU A 65 -9.45 1.14 2.74
CA LEU A 65 -9.84 0.25 3.82
C LEU A 65 -8.84 -0.91 3.87
N SER A 66 -7.98 -0.94 4.88
CA SER A 66 -6.97 -1.98 5.06
C SER A 66 -7.32 -2.90 6.24
N THR A 67 -7.71 -4.13 5.94
CA THR A 67 -7.90 -5.22 6.91
C THR A 67 -6.72 -6.19 6.92
N GLY A 68 -5.85 -6.14 5.89
CA GLY A 68 -4.69 -7.02 5.71
C GLY A 68 -3.40 -6.55 6.40
N VAL A 69 -2.27 -7.04 5.91
CA VAL A 69 -0.93 -6.72 6.42
C VAL A 69 -0.20 -5.82 5.43
N ALA A 70 0.10 -4.58 5.82
CA ALA A 70 0.87 -3.65 4.99
C ALA A 70 2.32 -3.55 5.49
N LYS A 71 3.19 -4.50 5.10
CA LYS A 71 4.59 -4.57 5.57
C LYS A 71 5.40 -3.33 5.16
N GLY A 72 5.16 -2.79 3.97
CA GLY A 72 5.84 -1.58 3.49
C GLY A 72 5.31 -0.28 4.10
N GLY A 73 4.29 -0.33 4.97
CA GLY A 73 3.69 0.84 5.58
C GLY A 73 2.57 1.49 4.74
N ILE A 74 1.96 2.51 5.33
CA ILE A 74 0.85 3.24 4.72
C ILE A 74 1.11 4.75 4.80
N SER A 75 1.09 5.44 3.66
CA SER A 75 1.22 6.90 3.56
C SER A 75 -0.13 7.53 3.21
N ASN A 76 -0.68 8.36 4.09
CA ASN A 76 -1.86 9.17 3.82
C ASN A 76 -1.47 10.63 3.49
N ASN A 77 -1.59 10.99 2.21
CA ASN A 77 -1.22 12.30 1.65
C ASN A 77 -2.45 13.16 1.31
N GLY A 78 -3.54 13.03 2.08
CA GLY A 78 -4.74 13.85 1.92
C GLY A 78 -6.02 13.07 1.62
N GLY A 79 -6.00 11.75 1.73
CA GLY A 79 -7.16 10.90 1.55
C GLY A 79 -7.81 10.49 2.87
N THR A 80 -8.69 9.49 2.78
CA THR A 80 -9.32 8.83 3.92
C THR A 80 -8.79 7.42 4.05
N VAL A 81 -8.18 7.12 5.19
CA VAL A 81 -7.56 5.82 5.45
C VAL A 81 -8.19 5.21 6.68
N LYS A 82 -8.63 3.95 6.58
CA LYS A 82 -9.10 3.14 7.70
C LYS A 82 -8.24 1.89 7.80
N ILE A 83 -7.60 1.71 8.94
CA ILE A 83 -6.69 0.58 9.21
C ILE A 83 -7.32 -0.27 10.29
N THR A 84 -7.72 -1.48 9.92
CA THR A 84 -8.18 -2.54 10.83
C THR A 84 -7.18 -3.68 10.93
N GLY A 85 -6.29 -3.82 9.94
CA GLY A 85 -5.21 -4.81 9.94
C GLY A 85 -3.94 -4.38 10.66
N ILE A 86 -2.79 -4.86 10.16
CA ILE A 86 -1.47 -4.68 10.78
C ILE A 86 -0.56 -3.88 9.84
N THR A 87 0.11 -2.86 10.37
CA THR A 87 1.12 -2.11 9.61
C THR A 87 2.24 -1.62 10.55
N PRO A 88 3.52 -1.73 10.19
CA PRO A 88 4.60 -1.28 11.05
C PRO A 88 4.67 0.24 11.13
N VAL A 89 4.33 0.93 10.04
CA VAL A 89 4.41 2.39 9.99
C VAL A 89 3.23 3.01 9.25
N VAL A 90 2.77 4.14 9.76
CA VAL A 90 1.78 5.00 9.12
C VAL A 90 2.34 6.42 9.05
N PHE A 91 2.47 6.95 7.84
CA PHE A 91 2.77 8.36 7.58
C PHE A 91 1.45 9.10 7.30
N ALA A 92 0.82 9.59 8.36
CA ALA A 92 -0.37 10.43 8.27
C ALA A 92 0.04 11.88 7.95
N ASN A 93 0.44 12.15 6.70
CA ASN A 93 0.93 13.47 6.29
C ASN A 93 -0.21 14.50 6.13
N SER A 94 -1.39 14.06 5.65
CA SER A 94 -2.59 14.89 5.51
C SER A 94 -3.85 14.01 5.43
N GLY A 95 -5.04 14.62 5.40
CA GLY A 95 -6.31 13.90 5.35
C GLY A 95 -6.71 13.33 6.71
N THR A 96 -7.50 12.25 6.69
CA THR A 96 -7.95 11.56 7.92
C THR A 96 -7.52 10.10 7.90
N THR A 97 -6.81 9.68 8.94
CA THR A 97 -6.44 8.28 9.18
C THR A 97 -7.15 7.79 10.43
N THR A 98 -7.92 6.71 10.32
CA THR A 98 -8.59 6.04 11.43
C THR A 98 -7.96 4.69 11.70
N ILE A 99 -7.52 4.46 12.93
CA ILE A 99 -6.82 3.24 13.33
C ILE A 99 -7.68 2.45 14.30
N HIS A 100 -8.08 1.25 13.89
CA HIS A 100 -8.70 0.19 14.68
C HIS A 100 -7.75 -0.99 14.94
N GLY A 101 -6.75 -1.17 14.08
CA GLY A 101 -5.84 -2.31 14.10
C GLY A 101 -4.56 -2.08 14.90
N ILE A 102 -3.50 -2.75 14.47
CA ILE A 102 -2.18 -2.74 15.12
C ILE A 102 -1.22 -1.91 14.27
N VAL A 103 -0.60 -0.89 14.89
CA VAL A 103 0.35 0.01 14.24
C VAL A 103 1.55 0.27 15.13
N ASP A 104 2.77 0.00 14.70
CA ASP A 104 3.92 0.24 15.58
C ASP A 104 4.25 1.74 15.67
N ILE A 105 4.30 2.42 14.54
CA ILE A 105 4.72 3.82 14.47
C ILE A 105 3.72 4.63 13.66
N VAL A 106 3.27 5.77 14.22
CA VAL A 106 2.49 6.78 13.50
C VAL A 106 3.26 8.08 13.48
N LYS A 107 3.44 8.68 12.29
CA LYS A 107 4.15 9.95 12.07
C LYS A 107 3.33 10.85 11.15
N GLY A 108 3.60 12.15 11.18
CA GLY A 108 3.00 13.14 10.28
C GLY A 108 2.05 14.13 10.97
N ASN A 109 1.59 15.12 10.20
CA ASN A 109 0.80 16.26 10.69
C ASN A 109 -0.70 16.16 10.36
N GLY A 110 -1.14 15.07 9.75
CA GLY A 110 -2.52 14.81 9.40
C GLY A 110 -3.37 14.40 10.60
N LYS A 111 -4.70 14.41 10.42
CA LYS A 111 -5.62 14.01 11.47
C LYS A 111 -5.59 12.50 11.66
N VAL A 112 -5.22 12.05 12.86
CA VAL A 112 -5.26 10.65 13.25
C VAL A 112 -6.33 10.43 14.31
N ILE A 113 -7.20 9.45 14.08
CA ILE A 113 -8.27 9.04 14.99
C ILE A 113 -7.97 7.62 15.44
N TYR A 114 -7.62 7.45 16.71
CA TYR A 114 -7.46 6.15 17.33
C TYR A 114 -8.80 5.65 17.87
N LYS A 115 -9.17 4.42 17.55
CA LYS A 115 -10.39 3.79 18.04
C LYS A 115 -10.08 2.82 19.17
N SER A 116 -11.04 2.67 20.09
CA SER A 116 -10.93 1.73 21.20
C SER A 116 -10.60 0.33 20.67
N GLY A 117 -9.63 -0.34 21.30
CA GLY A 117 -9.13 -1.64 20.88
C GLY A 117 -7.92 -1.60 19.93
N ALA A 118 -7.61 -0.45 19.31
CA ALA A 118 -6.40 -0.30 18.52
C ALA A 118 -5.14 -0.47 19.39
N VAL A 119 -4.05 -0.94 18.79
CA VAL A 119 -2.75 -1.04 19.46
C VAL A 119 -1.76 -0.18 18.71
N VAL A 120 -1.20 0.83 19.37
CA VAL A 120 -0.25 1.77 18.76
C VAL A 120 1.03 1.86 19.58
N GLY A 121 2.18 1.59 18.96
CA GLY A 121 3.47 1.58 19.66
C GLY A 121 3.52 0.62 20.84
N GLY A 122 2.89 -0.56 20.69
CA GLY A 122 2.76 -1.56 21.75
C GLY A 122 1.76 -1.21 22.86
N LYS A 123 1.05 -0.07 22.78
CA LYS A 123 0.05 0.34 23.78
C LYS A 123 -1.35 0.21 23.23
N LYS A 124 -2.22 -0.50 23.96
CA LYS A 124 -3.64 -0.58 23.64
C LYS A 124 -4.35 0.74 23.95
N ILE A 125 -5.12 1.24 22.99
CA ILE A 125 -5.98 2.42 23.11
C ILE A 125 -7.29 2.00 23.78
N LYS A 126 -7.62 2.68 24.88
CA LYS A 126 -8.85 2.47 25.65
C LYS A 126 -10.00 3.27 25.08
#